data_AF-A0A7R8NJQ6-F1
#
_entry.id   AF-A0A7R8NJQ6-F1
#
_cell.length_a   1.000
_cell.length_b   1.000
_cell.length_c   1.000
_cell.angle_alpha   90.00
_cell.angle_beta   90.00
_cell.angle_gamma   90.00
#
_symmetry.space_group_name_H-M   'P 1'
#
loop_
_entity.id
_entity.type
_entity.pdbx_description
1 polymer ?
#
loop_
_entity_poly.entity_id
_entity_poly.type
_entity_poly.pdbx_seq_one_letter_code
_entity_poly.pdbx_strand_id
1 'polypeptide(L)'
;MNVFEGGGWHLEMTNGGTAVFVDVLTLAVSALANEPWHFRFAALLTLQDQSVMGRGVVGFGLAELDWGDTPKDQAAAKDFLLRVLDLALSRHRWEELTYEPPRAEGYLRTYRSMVEDFDPATAGSGTDVLPGPQEAAMASCVRHRVLDALPFWGGCVFCTAGV
;
A
#
# COMPACT_ATOMS: atom_id res chain seq x y z
N MET A 1 -16.04 -2.14 -7.35
CA MET A 1 -14.99 -3.16 -7.39
C MET A 1 -13.70 -2.40 -7.62
N ASN A 2 -12.62 -2.75 -6.93
CA ASN A 2 -11.33 -2.07 -7.05
C ASN A 2 -10.35 -3.07 -7.66
N VAL A 3 -9.48 -2.61 -8.55
CA VAL A 3 -8.59 -3.47 -9.33
C VAL A 3 -7.15 -3.05 -9.10
N PHE A 4 -6.30 -4.02 -8.82
CA PHE A 4 -4.84 -3.87 -8.81
C PHE A 4 -4.29 -4.72 -9.95
N GLU A 5 -3.42 -4.15 -10.78
CA GLU A 5 -2.93 -4.81 -12.00
C GLU A 5 -1.40 -4.98 -11.96
N GLY A 6 -0.87 -6.01 -12.61
CA GLY A 6 0.58 -6.17 -12.73
C GLY A 6 0.98 -7.51 -13.34
N GLY A 7 1.98 -7.48 -14.24
CA GLY A 7 2.56 -8.71 -14.82
C GLY A 7 1.59 -9.54 -15.67
N GLY A 8 0.54 -8.93 -16.23
CA GLY A 8 -0.54 -9.63 -16.94
C GLY A 8 -1.62 -10.22 -16.03
N TRP A 9 -1.54 -9.98 -14.73
CA TRP A 9 -2.50 -10.40 -13.72
C TRP A 9 -3.28 -9.21 -13.17
N HIS A 10 -4.47 -9.50 -12.65
CA HIS A 10 -5.30 -8.53 -11.91
C HIS A 10 -5.82 -9.15 -10.62
N LEU A 11 -5.94 -8.33 -9.59
CA LEU A 11 -6.58 -8.65 -8.32
C LEU A 11 -7.81 -7.75 -8.16
N GLU A 12 -8.99 -8.35 -8.28
CA GLU A 12 -10.26 -7.67 -8.03
C GLU A 12 -10.69 -7.83 -6.57
N MET A 13 -11.02 -6.71 -5.93
CA MET A 13 -11.46 -6.68 -4.54
C MET A 13 -12.74 -5.88 -4.37
N THR A 14 -13.66 -6.43 -3.58
CA THR A 14 -14.82 -5.67 -3.07
C THR A 14 -14.32 -4.49 -2.23
N ASN A 15 -15.14 -3.46 -2.05
CA ASN A 15 -14.79 -2.30 -1.21
C ASN A 15 -14.32 -2.70 0.19
N GLY A 16 -15.05 -3.60 0.85
CA GLY A 16 -14.64 -4.13 2.16
C GLY A 16 -13.35 -4.94 2.09
N GLY A 17 -13.13 -5.69 1.01
CA GLY A 17 -11.87 -6.42 0.80
C GLY A 17 -10.67 -5.48 0.62
N THR A 18 -10.85 -4.39 -0.13
CA THR A 18 -9.82 -3.37 -0.34
C THR A 18 -9.50 -2.63 0.95
N ALA A 19 -10.50 -2.24 1.74
CA ALA A 19 -10.27 -1.59 3.03
C ALA A 19 -9.40 -2.46 3.95
N VAL A 20 -9.76 -3.74 4.09
CA VAL A 20 -8.99 -4.72 4.87
C VAL A 20 -7.56 -4.89 4.33
N PHE A 21 -7.40 -4.95 3.01
CA PHE A 21 -6.09 -5.07 2.37
C PHE A 21 -5.20 -3.85 2.65
N VAL A 22 -5.75 -2.64 2.56
CA VAL A 22 -5.04 -1.39 2.85
C VAL A 22 -4.66 -1.29 4.33
N ASP A 23 -5.54 -1.69 5.24
CA ASP A 23 -5.28 -1.65 6.69
C ASP A 23 -4.07 -2.51 7.08
N VAL A 24 -4.03 -3.77 6.62
CA VAL A 24 -2.93 -4.70 6.95
C VAL A 24 -1.61 -4.27 6.31
N LEU A 25 -1.64 -3.68 5.10
CA LEU A 25 -0.46 -3.11 4.47
C LEU A 25 0.01 -1.84 5.19
N THR A 26 -0.90 -1.01 5.68
CA THR A 26 -0.58 0.22 6.41
C THR A 26 0.14 -0.09 7.72
N LEU A 27 -0.26 -1.14 8.43
CA LEU A 27 0.47 -1.64 9.60
C LEU A 27 1.89 -2.08 9.25
N ALA A 28 2.05 -2.88 8.19
CA ALA A 28 3.34 -3.42 7.78
C ALA A 28 4.29 -2.36 7.22
N VAL A 29 3.81 -1.47 6.32
CA VAL A 29 4.65 -0.42 5.72
C VAL A 29 5.15 0.54 6.81
N SER A 30 4.31 0.88 7.79
CA SER A 30 4.67 1.81 8.86
C SER A 30 5.74 1.24 9.78
N ALA A 31 5.84 -0.08 9.89
CA ALA A 31 6.87 -0.75 10.67
C ALA A 31 8.22 -0.82 9.94
N LEU A 32 8.22 -0.82 8.59
CA LEU A 32 9.42 -1.06 7.78
C LEU A 32 9.97 0.19 7.07
N ALA A 33 9.16 1.23 6.90
CA ALA A 33 9.53 2.41 6.14
C ALA A 33 10.69 3.18 6.80
N ASN A 34 11.69 3.53 6.00
CA ASN A 34 12.90 4.23 6.44
C ASN A 34 13.64 4.97 5.30
N GLU A 35 13.31 4.70 4.04
CA GLU A 35 13.86 5.36 2.85
C GLU A 35 12.79 6.22 2.15
N PRO A 36 13.18 7.24 1.36
CA PRO A 36 12.24 8.13 0.67
C PRO A 36 11.15 7.42 -0.13
N TRP A 37 11.51 6.36 -0.86
CA TRP A 37 10.55 5.57 -1.64
C TRP A 37 9.50 4.89 -0.74
N HIS A 38 9.90 4.41 0.44
CA HIS A 38 9.02 3.73 1.38
C HIS A 38 7.90 4.66 1.87
N PHE A 39 8.25 5.92 2.17
CA PHE A 39 7.29 6.93 2.62
C PHE A 39 6.33 7.38 1.50
N ARG A 40 6.80 7.41 0.25
CA ARG A 40 5.93 7.64 -0.93
C ARG A 40 4.94 6.50 -1.11
N PHE A 41 5.40 5.25 -0.96
CA PHE A 41 4.52 4.09 -1.02
C PHE A 41 3.51 4.06 0.14
N ALA A 42 3.93 4.42 1.36
CA ALA A 42 3.01 4.58 2.48
C ALA A 42 1.94 5.66 2.19
N ALA A 43 2.32 6.79 1.58
CA ALA A 43 1.36 7.81 1.14
C ALA A 43 0.38 7.26 0.10
N LEU A 44 0.84 6.48 -0.89
CA LEU A 44 -0.05 5.84 -1.86
C LEU A 44 -1.11 4.96 -1.19
N LEU A 45 -0.75 4.21 -0.14
CA LEU A 45 -1.72 3.42 0.64
C LEU A 45 -2.77 4.30 1.33
N THR A 46 -2.41 5.48 1.83
CA THR A 46 -3.40 6.42 2.38
C THR A 46 -4.38 6.92 1.32
N LEU A 47 -3.95 7.07 0.07
CA LEU A 47 -4.83 7.39 -1.06
C LEU A 47 -5.76 6.22 -1.46
N GLN A 48 -5.57 5.03 -0.88
CA GLN A 48 -6.48 3.90 -1.05
C GLN A 48 -7.52 3.81 0.08
N ASP A 49 -7.50 4.72 1.06
CA ASP A 49 -8.49 4.80 2.12
C ASP A 49 -9.86 5.21 1.55
N GLN A 50 -10.75 4.23 1.43
CA GLN A 50 -12.10 4.42 0.88
C GLN A 50 -13.04 5.19 1.82
N SER A 51 -12.71 5.32 3.11
CA SER A 51 -13.48 6.18 4.02
C SER A 51 -13.34 7.66 3.65
N VAL A 52 -12.24 7.98 2.96
CA VAL A 52 -11.84 9.31 2.56
C VAL A 52 -12.06 9.55 1.06
N MET A 53 -11.57 8.66 0.21
CA MET A 53 -11.58 8.83 -1.26
C MET A 53 -12.91 8.44 -1.92
N GLY A 54 -13.80 7.78 -1.17
CA GLY A 54 -15.02 7.22 -1.71
C GLY A 54 -14.83 5.82 -2.31
N ARG A 55 -15.92 5.06 -2.34
CA ARG A 55 -15.91 3.64 -2.74
C ARG A 55 -15.79 3.50 -4.27
N GLY A 56 -14.86 2.65 -4.73
CA GLY A 56 -14.72 2.32 -6.16
C GLY A 56 -13.80 3.26 -6.96
N VAL A 57 -13.03 4.13 -6.30
CA VAL A 57 -12.10 5.10 -6.90
C VAL A 57 -10.65 4.79 -6.50
N VAL A 58 -10.39 3.57 -6.01
CA VAL A 58 -9.07 3.16 -5.50
C VAL A 58 -8.58 1.90 -6.21
N GLY A 59 -7.27 1.67 -6.17
CA GLY A 59 -6.54 0.70 -6.96
C GLY A 59 -5.40 1.36 -7.72
N PHE A 60 -4.30 0.63 -7.91
CA PHE A 60 -3.19 1.04 -8.75
C PHE A 60 -2.54 -0.16 -9.42
N GLY A 61 -1.98 0.06 -10.61
CA GLY A 61 -1.16 -0.94 -11.31
C GLY A 61 0.30 -0.92 -10.86
N LEU A 62 0.95 -2.08 -10.81
CA LEU A 62 2.41 -2.18 -10.62
C LEU A 62 3.17 -1.47 -11.74
N ALA A 63 2.65 -1.48 -12.97
CA ALA A 63 3.22 -0.75 -14.10
C ALA A 63 3.08 0.77 -13.96
N GLU A 64 2.24 1.25 -13.04
CA GLU A 64 2.01 2.66 -12.76
C GLU A 64 2.83 3.19 -11.58
N LEU A 65 3.58 2.32 -10.90
CA LEU A 65 4.48 2.76 -9.84
C LEU A 65 5.78 3.30 -10.44
N ASP A 66 6.24 4.42 -9.89
CA ASP A 66 7.61 4.88 -10.08
C ASP A 66 8.55 3.98 -9.26
N TRP A 67 9.14 2.97 -9.91
CA TRP A 67 10.12 2.06 -9.31
C TRP A 67 11.53 2.66 -9.20
N GLY A 68 11.74 3.90 -9.63
CA GLY A 68 13.04 4.57 -9.66
C GLY A 68 13.78 4.45 -11.00
N ASP A 69 14.79 5.31 -11.15
CA ASP A 69 15.46 5.58 -12.42
C ASP A 69 16.51 4.54 -12.79
N THR A 70 17.02 3.78 -11.81
CA THR A 70 18.09 2.80 -12.03
C THR A 70 17.63 1.38 -11.73
N PRO A 71 18.25 0.35 -12.34
CA PRO A 71 17.97 -1.04 -12.00
C PRO A 71 18.16 -1.38 -10.52
N LYS A 72 19.04 -0.64 -9.83
CA LYS A 72 19.28 -0.81 -8.39
C LYS A 72 18.09 -0.26 -7.59
N ASP A 73 17.57 0.91 -7.95
CA ASP A 73 16.42 1.51 -7.27
C ASP A 73 15.17 0.64 -7.48
N GLN A 74 14.98 0.16 -8.70
CA GLN A 74 13.92 -0.78 -9.08
C GLN A 74 13.95 -2.07 -8.25
N ALA A 75 15.13 -2.68 -8.12
CA ALA A 75 15.31 -3.87 -7.31
C ALA A 75 15.07 -3.59 -5.81
N ALA A 76 15.51 -2.43 -5.30
CA ALA A 76 15.32 -2.05 -3.91
C ALA A 76 13.83 -1.79 -3.57
N ALA A 77 13.11 -1.10 -4.45
CA ALA A 77 11.68 -0.85 -4.32
C ALA A 77 10.87 -2.17 -4.37
N LYS A 78 11.21 -3.08 -5.29
CA LYS A 78 10.60 -4.43 -5.36
C LYS A 78 10.89 -5.26 -4.11
N ASP A 79 12.13 -5.31 -3.65
CA ASP A 79 12.50 -5.98 -2.41
C ASP A 79 11.69 -5.44 -1.21
N PHE A 80 11.61 -4.12 -1.09
CA PHE A 80 10.85 -3.50 -0.01
C PHE A 80 9.37 -3.88 -0.06
N LEU A 81 8.72 -3.81 -1.22
CA LEU A 81 7.31 -4.20 -1.35
C LEU A 81 7.08 -5.66 -0.97
N LEU A 82 7.98 -6.57 -1.37
CA LEU A 82 7.92 -7.98 -0.97
C LEU A 82 8.07 -8.14 0.55
N ARG A 83 8.99 -7.40 1.19
CA ARG A 83 9.14 -7.42 2.65
C ARG A 83 7.91 -6.90 3.39
N VAL A 84 7.24 -5.86 2.86
CA VAL A 84 5.96 -5.38 3.41
C VAL A 84 4.90 -6.46 3.33
N LEU A 85 4.80 -7.16 2.19
CA LEU A 85 3.83 -8.22 1.99
C LEU A 85 4.11 -9.43 2.89
N ASP A 86 5.36 -9.82 3.05
CA ASP A 86 5.78 -10.89 3.96
C ASP A 86 5.45 -10.55 5.42
N LEU A 87 5.69 -9.30 5.84
CA LEU A 87 5.33 -8.85 7.18
C LEU A 87 3.82 -8.84 7.38
N ALA A 88 3.04 -8.37 6.41
CA ALA A 88 1.58 -8.43 6.47
C ALA A 88 1.07 -9.88 6.52
N LEU A 89 1.67 -10.79 5.75
CA LEU A 89 1.36 -12.23 5.76
C LEU A 89 1.70 -12.92 7.09
N SER A 90 2.67 -12.39 7.85
CA SER A 90 2.97 -12.83 9.22
C SER A 90 1.90 -12.39 10.25
N ARG A 91 0.82 -11.74 9.76
CA ARG A 91 -0.28 -11.19 10.55
C ARG A 91 0.17 -10.11 11.53
N HIS A 92 1.16 -9.32 11.11
CA HIS A 92 1.76 -8.27 11.92
C HIS A 92 0.70 -7.26 12.40
N ARG A 93 0.50 -7.19 13.73
CA ARG A 93 -0.42 -6.26 14.41
C ARG A 93 -1.90 -6.40 14.03
N TRP A 94 -2.30 -7.55 13.48
CA TRP A 94 -3.71 -7.78 13.13
C TRP A 94 -4.62 -7.80 14.37
N GLU A 95 -4.08 -8.13 15.54
CA GLU A 95 -4.77 -8.08 16.83
C GLU A 95 -5.20 -6.66 17.24
N GLU A 96 -4.65 -5.62 16.61
CA GLU A 96 -5.04 -4.22 16.83
C GLU A 96 -6.27 -3.82 15.99
N LEU A 97 -6.67 -4.64 15.02
CA LEU A 97 -7.90 -4.42 14.25
C LEU A 97 -9.12 -4.81 15.08
N THR A 98 -10.18 -4.00 15.05
CA THR A 98 -11.44 -4.31 15.76
C THR A 98 -12.28 -5.38 15.08
N TYR A 99 -11.74 -6.01 14.03
CA TYR A 99 -12.41 -7.00 13.19
C TYR A 99 -11.39 -8.05 12.73
N GLU A 100 -11.86 -9.28 12.48
CA GLU A 100 -11.03 -10.31 11.85
C GLU A 100 -10.97 -10.04 10.34
N PRO A 101 -9.78 -10.10 9.69
CA PRO A 101 -9.64 -9.91 8.24
C PRO A 101 -9.56 -11.24 7.46
N PRO A 102 -10.64 -12.03 7.33
CA PRO A 102 -10.57 -13.44 6.88
C PRO A 102 -10.10 -13.61 5.43
N ARG A 103 -10.18 -12.57 4.59
CA ARG A 103 -9.78 -12.62 3.18
C ARG A 103 -8.42 -11.97 2.90
N ALA A 104 -7.83 -11.28 3.89
CA ALA A 104 -6.58 -10.55 3.72
C ALA A 104 -5.43 -11.46 3.27
N GLU A 105 -5.28 -12.64 3.88
CA GLU A 105 -4.21 -13.57 3.50
C GLU A 105 -4.28 -13.98 2.02
N GLY A 106 -5.49 -14.22 1.49
CA GLY A 106 -5.68 -14.55 0.08
C GLY A 106 -5.25 -13.41 -0.83
N TYR A 107 -5.70 -12.19 -0.53
CA TYR A 107 -5.32 -10.99 -1.29
C TYR A 107 -3.81 -10.74 -1.25
N LEU A 108 -3.20 -10.85 -0.07
CA LEU A 108 -1.76 -10.68 0.11
C LEU A 108 -0.95 -11.71 -0.67
N ARG A 109 -1.35 -12.99 -0.66
CA ARG A 109 -0.66 -14.04 -1.45
C ARG A 109 -0.76 -13.77 -2.94
N THR A 110 -1.94 -13.44 -3.45
CA THR A 110 -2.13 -13.12 -4.86
C THR A 110 -1.29 -11.90 -5.26
N TYR A 111 -1.37 -10.81 -4.50
CA TYR A 111 -0.62 -9.59 -4.80
C TYR A 111 0.90 -9.81 -4.68
N ARG A 112 1.36 -10.61 -3.72
CA ARG A 112 2.77 -11.00 -3.60
C ARG A 112 3.26 -11.74 -4.83
N SER A 113 2.50 -12.73 -5.33
CA SER A 113 2.86 -13.41 -6.59
C SER A 113 2.90 -12.45 -7.78
N MET A 114 1.95 -11.50 -7.86
CA MET A 114 1.98 -10.46 -8.90
C MET A 114 3.26 -9.62 -8.83
N VAL A 115 3.69 -9.21 -7.63
CA VAL A 115 4.93 -8.43 -7.42
C VAL A 115 6.16 -9.27 -7.74
N GLU A 116 6.19 -10.55 -7.36
CA GLU A 116 7.29 -11.47 -7.66
C GLU A 116 7.51 -11.63 -9.17
N ASP A 117 6.43 -11.81 -9.93
CA ASP A 117 6.49 -12.02 -11.39
C ASP A 117 6.70 -10.72 -12.18
N PHE A 118 6.35 -9.58 -11.59
CA PHE A 118 6.44 -8.29 -12.26
C PHE A 118 7.90 -7.84 -12.44
N ASP A 119 8.29 -7.45 -13.66
CA ASP A 119 9.58 -6.83 -13.95
C ASP A 119 9.46 -5.28 -13.88
N PRO A 120 10.05 -4.62 -12.86
CA PRO A 120 10.01 -3.16 -12.73
C PRO A 120 10.59 -2.40 -13.93
N ALA A 121 11.49 -3.01 -14.72
CA ALA A 121 12.05 -2.38 -15.91
C ALA A 121 11.00 -2.18 -17.02
N THR A 122 9.85 -2.85 -16.92
CA THR A 122 8.73 -2.71 -17.86
C THR A 122 7.72 -1.64 -17.44
N ALA A 123 7.86 -1.07 -16.24
CA ALA A 123 6.98 -0.01 -15.77
C ALA A 123 7.16 1.26 -16.61
N GLY A 124 6.04 1.93 -16.91
CA GLY A 124 6.07 3.18 -17.65
C GLY A 124 6.53 4.33 -16.76
N SER A 125 7.57 5.06 -17.16
CA SER A 125 7.92 6.32 -16.49
C SER A 125 6.83 7.37 -16.72
N GLY A 126 6.43 8.09 -15.65
CA GLY A 126 5.53 9.25 -15.75
C GLY A 126 4.04 8.99 -15.47
N THR A 127 3.69 7.90 -14.79
CA THR A 127 2.37 7.75 -14.18
C THR A 127 2.45 8.34 -12.76
N ASP A 128 1.82 9.50 -12.53
CA ASP A 128 1.83 10.22 -11.23
C ASP A 128 0.99 9.50 -10.15
N VAL A 129 1.01 8.17 -10.12
CA VAL A 129 0.26 7.38 -9.14
C VAL A 129 1.03 7.30 -7.82
N LEU A 130 2.36 7.07 -7.86
CA LEU A 130 3.19 7.12 -6.65
C LEU A 130 3.43 8.59 -6.24
N PRO A 131 2.97 9.05 -5.07
CA PRO A 131 3.09 10.44 -4.65
C PRO A 131 4.51 10.97 -4.72
N GLY A 132 4.65 12.26 -5.04
CA GLY A 132 5.96 12.90 -5.14
C GLY A 132 6.68 12.98 -3.78
N PRO A 133 7.99 13.32 -3.76
CA PRO A 133 8.73 13.46 -2.50
C PRO A 133 8.12 14.45 -1.50
N GLN A 134 7.42 15.49 -1.96
CA GLN A 134 6.75 16.46 -1.08
C GLN A 134 5.44 15.91 -0.46
N GLU A 135 4.89 14.84 -1.01
CA GLU A 135 3.61 14.23 -0.61
C GLU A 135 3.82 12.93 0.19
N ALA A 136 5.09 12.57 0.46
CA ALA A 136 5.45 11.39 1.21
C ALA A 136 4.88 11.39 2.63
N ALA A 137 4.46 10.22 3.13
CA ALA A 137 3.88 10.06 4.46
C ALA A 137 4.97 10.11 5.53
N MET A 138 5.42 11.33 5.85
CA MET A 138 6.50 11.60 6.80
C MET A 138 5.97 11.84 8.22
N ALA A 139 4.66 12.02 8.38
CA ALA A 139 4.02 12.12 9.68
C ALA A 139 3.57 10.74 10.18
N SER A 140 3.30 10.63 11.47
CA SER A 140 2.75 9.42 12.06
C SER A 140 1.58 9.73 12.97
N CYS A 141 0.52 8.94 12.87
CA CYS A 141 -0.54 8.92 13.86
C CYS A 141 -0.01 8.32 15.16
N VAL A 142 0.05 9.12 16.22
CA VAL A 142 0.56 8.67 17.53
C VAL A 142 -0.34 7.58 18.14
N ARG A 143 -1.67 7.69 17.96
CA ARG A 143 -2.63 6.74 18.51
C ARG A 143 -2.47 5.34 17.92
N HIS A 144 -2.36 5.26 16.58
CA HIS A 144 -2.34 3.97 15.86
C HIS A 144 -0.94 3.56 15.41
N ARG A 145 0.09 4.39 15.65
CA ARG A 145 1.50 4.13 15.30
C ARG A 145 1.65 3.71 13.84
N VAL A 146 1.05 4.49 12.95
CA VAL A 146 1.15 4.31 11.50
C VAL A 146 1.51 5.62 10.80
N LEU A 147 2.18 5.51 9.67
CA LEU A 147 2.47 6.63 8.80
C LEU A 147 1.18 7.22 8.26
N ASP A 148 1.18 8.54 8.11
CA ASP A 148 0.04 9.30 7.62
C ASP A 148 0.53 10.43 6.71
N ALA A 149 -0.17 10.64 5.60
CA ALA A 149 0.10 11.70 4.64
C ALA A 149 -0.60 13.00 5.10
N LEU A 150 -0.14 13.56 6.23
CA LEU A 150 -0.52 14.92 6.63
C LEU A 150 0.11 15.94 5.66
N PRO A 151 -0.61 16.99 5.21
CA PRO A 151 -1.75 17.60 5.89
C PRO A 151 -3.13 17.36 5.23
N PHE A 152 -3.27 16.39 4.33
CA PHE A 152 -4.52 16.22 3.59
C PHE A 152 -5.68 15.73 4.48
N TRP A 153 -5.39 15.05 5.60
CA TRP A 153 -6.39 14.35 6.40
C TRP A 153 -6.34 14.71 7.89
N GLY A 154 -7.49 14.66 8.57
CA GLY A 154 -7.62 14.90 10.02
C GLY A 154 -7.16 13.72 10.90
N GLY A 155 -6.65 12.63 10.30
CA GLY A 155 -6.14 11.43 10.96
C GLY A 155 -5.86 10.30 9.96
N CYS A 156 -5.20 9.23 10.42
CA CYS A 156 -4.84 8.09 9.56
C CYS A 156 -6.04 7.19 9.22
N VAL A 157 -5.81 6.17 8.39
CA VAL A 157 -6.81 5.18 7.93
C VAL A 157 -7.66 4.57 9.06
N PHE A 158 -7.10 4.46 10.26
CA PHE A 158 -7.79 3.93 11.43
C PHE A 158 -8.63 4.99 12.15
N CYS A 159 -8.13 6.23 12.24
CA CYS A 159 -8.89 7.35 12.79
C CYS A 159 -10.15 7.63 11.97
N THR A 160 -10.04 7.57 10.63
CA THR A 160 -11.12 7.85 9.69
C THR A 160 -12.15 6.71 9.63
N ALA A 161 -11.71 5.46 9.81
CA ALA A 161 -12.59 4.30 9.92
C ALA A 161 -13.31 4.16 11.29
N GLY A 162 -12.90 4.93 12.30
CA GLY A 162 -13.53 4.92 13.63
C GLY A 162 -13.08 3.78 14.53
N VAL A 163 -11.86 3.27 14.33
CA VAL A 163 -11.23 2.19 15.11
C VAL A 163 -10.17 2.73 16.09
#